data_AF-A0A9W2UPL7-F1
#
_entry.id   AF-A0A9W2UPL7-F1
#
_cell.length_a   1.000
_cell.length_b   1.000
_cell.length_c   1.000
_cell.angle_alpha   90.00
_cell.angle_beta   90.00
_cell.angle_gamma   90.00
#
_symmetry.space_group_name_H-M   'P 1'
#
loop_
_entity.id
_entity.type
_entity.pdbx_description
1 polymer ?
#
loop_
_entity_poly.entity_id
_entity_poly.type
_entity_poly.pdbx_seq_one_letter_code
_entity_poly.pdbx_strand_id
1 'polypeptide(L)'
;MDREDGCLIELINGADLCVMTRLLGYVDPSDPCFVAAILTITFNPLFWNVVARWEQRTRKLSKVFRSPYLACYSLGAAILLLNVLRSHCFTQAMLSQPKMESLDNPTAYRVGLALLGIGSTFVLSSFFALGFTGTFLGDYFGILMEARVTTFPFNILDNPMYWGSTANYLGWAIMHASPTGLLLTVVVALIYMVAIQYEEPFTAQIYQQKASSSRKRS
;
A
#
# COMPACT_ATOMS: atom_id res chain seq x y z
N MET A 1 -33.17 -16.93 -31.09
CA MET A 1 -31.70 -16.84 -30.94
C MET A 1 -31.49 -16.50 -29.47
N ASP A 2 -31.89 -17.41 -28.57
CA ASP A 2 -32.17 -17.07 -27.16
C ASP A 2 -31.87 -18.23 -26.19
N ARG A 3 -31.39 -19.38 -26.71
CA ARG A 3 -31.18 -20.60 -25.91
C ARG A 3 -29.70 -20.80 -25.51
N GLU A 4 -28.76 -20.21 -26.26
CA GLU A 4 -27.33 -20.24 -25.91
C GLU A 4 -26.96 -19.17 -24.87
N ASP A 5 -27.57 -17.98 -24.94
CA ASP A 5 -27.33 -16.91 -23.96
C ASP A 5 -27.83 -17.27 -22.56
N GLY A 6 -28.96 -18.00 -22.45
CA GLY A 6 -29.47 -18.49 -21.16
C GLY A 6 -28.56 -19.53 -20.50
N CYS A 7 -27.95 -20.41 -21.29
CA CYS A 7 -26.99 -21.42 -20.79
C CYS A 7 -25.67 -20.76 -20.35
N LEU A 8 -25.21 -19.73 -21.08
CA LEU A 8 -24.02 -18.97 -20.70
C LEU A 8 -24.25 -18.20 -19.39
N ILE A 9 -25.40 -17.56 -19.22
CA ILE A 9 -25.77 -16.82 -18.00
C ILE A 9 -25.95 -17.77 -16.80
N GLU A 10 -26.54 -18.95 -16.97
CA GLU A 10 -26.63 -19.96 -15.91
C GLU A 10 -25.28 -20.57 -15.53
N LEU A 11 -24.40 -20.81 -16.51
CA LEU A 11 -23.02 -21.28 -16.26
C LEU A 11 -22.18 -20.22 -15.54
N ILE A 12 -22.34 -18.95 -15.89
CA ILE A 12 -21.69 -17.82 -15.21
C ILE A 12 -22.21 -17.72 -13.76
N ASN A 13 -23.52 -17.74 -13.55
CA ASN A 13 -24.11 -17.69 -12.20
C ASN A 13 -23.72 -18.91 -11.34
N GLY A 14 -23.63 -20.11 -11.93
CA GLY A 14 -23.19 -21.32 -11.24
C GLY A 14 -21.71 -21.30 -10.88
N ALA A 15 -20.87 -20.79 -11.78
CA ALA A 15 -19.44 -20.59 -11.53
C ALA A 15 -19.19 -19.52 -10.46
N ASP A 16 -19.88 -18.39 -10.53
CA ASP A 16 -19.81 -17.31 -9.53
C ASP A 16 -20.27 -17.77 -8.15
N LEU A 17 -21.37 -18.53 -8.07
CA LEU A 17 -21.85 -19.08 -6.80
C LEU A 17 -20.87 -20.12 -6.22
N CYS A 18 -20.25 -20.96 -7.06
CA CYS A 18 -19.25 -21.94 -6.65
C CYS A 18 -17.94 -21.25 -6.17
N VAL A 19 -17.52 -20.18 -6.85
CA VAL A 19 -16.35 -19.38 -6.48
C VAL A 19 -16.62 -18.62 -5.18
N MET A 20 -17.79 -18.02 -5.00
CA MET A 20 -18.19 -17.38 -3.76
C MET A 20 -18.29 -18.39 -2.60
N THR A 21 -18.83 -19.59 -2.84
CA THR A 21 -18.93 -20.63 -1.80
C THR A 21 -17.54 -21.17 -1.41
N ARG A 22 -16.62 -21.31 -2.37
CA ARG A 22 -15.21 -21.65 -2.08
C ARG A 22 -14.48 -20.52 -1.37
N LEU A 23 -14.67 -19.26 -1.77
CA LEU A 23 -14.10 -18.10 -1.10
C LEU A 23 -14.62 -17.96 0.33
N LEU A 24 -15.92 -18.14 0.56
CA LEU A 24 -16.52 -18.15 1.90
C LEU A 24 -16.05 -19.35 2.76
N GLY A 25 -15.61 -20.44 2.12
CA GLY A 25 -14.99 -21.57 2.82
C GLY A 25 -13.58 -21.28 3.35
N TYR A 26 -12.88 -20.29 2.79
CA TYR A 26 -11.54 -19.87 3.21
C TYR A 26 -11.51 -18.50 3.89
N VAL A 27 -12.50 -17.65 3.62
CA VAL A 27 -12.57 -16.29 4.11
C VAL A 27 -13.88 -16.04 4.82
N ASP A 28 -13.81 -15.80 6.13
CA ASP A 28 -14.93 -15.28 6.90
C ASP A 28 -14.87 -13.74 6.92
N PRO A 29 -15.79 -13.03 6.23
CA PRO A 29 -15.81 -11.57 6.22
C PRO A 29 -16.27 -10.96 7.55
N SER A 30 -16.92 -11.75 8.42
CA SER A 30 -17.43 -11.31 9.72
C SER A 30 -16.39 -11.44 10.83
N ASP A 31 -15.26 -12.09 10.55
CA ASP A 31 -14.17 -12.24 11.50
C ASP A 31 -13.63 -10.86 11.93
N PRO A 32 -13.56 -10.57 13.24
CA PRO A 32 -13.09 -9.28 13.74
C PRO A 32 -11.66 -8.93 13.29
N CYS A 33 -10.77 -9.92 13.15
CA CYS A 33 -9.41 -9.68 12.69
C CYS A 33 -9.38 -9.30 11.20
N PHE A 34 -10.20 -9.95 10.36
CA PHE A 34 -10.36 -9.60 8.96
C PHE A 34 -10.91 -8.18 8.78
N VAL A 35 -11.97 -7.83 9.51
CA VAL A 35 -12.54 -6.48 9.48
C VAL A 35 -11.49 -5.44 9.92
N ALA A 36 -10.77 -5.72 11.01
CA ALA A 36 -9.68 -4.85 11.48
C ALA A 36 -8.55 -4.70 10.44
N ALA A 37 -8.21 -5.77 9.71
CA ALA A 37 -7.22 -5.72 8.64
C ALA A 37 -7.70 -4.82 7.50
N ILE A 38 -8.92 -4.99 7.00
CA ILE A 38 -9.49 -4.14 5.93
C ILE A 38 -9.52 -2.66 6.35
N LEU A 39 -9.97 -2.38 7.57
CA LEU A 39 -10.04 -1.03 8.11
C LEU A 39 -8.65 -0.39 8.19
N THR A 40 -7.65 -1.09 8.75
CA THR A 40 -6.29 -0.54 8.89
C THR A 40 -5.57 -0.42 7.54
N ILE A 41 -5.79 -1.34 6.59
CA ILE A 41 -5.26 -1.25 5.21
C ILE A 41 -5.80 0.00 4.51
N THR A 42 -7.10 0.26 4.62
CA THR A 42 -7.78 1.40 3.97
C THR A 42 -7.47 2.72 4.67
N PHE A 43 -7.48 2.72 6.00
CA PHE A 43 -7.29 3.92 6.81
C PHE A 43 -5.89 4.51 6.66
N ASN A 44 -4.86 3.66 6.56
CA ASN A 44 -3.48 4.11 6.49
C ASN A 44 -3.26 5.14 5.35
N PRO A 45 -3.52 4.81 4.07
CA PRO A 45 -3.33 5.77 2.99
C PRO A 45 -4.26 6.97 3.03
N LEU A 46 -5.47 6.79 3.54
CA LEU A 46 -6.38 7.89 3.75
C LEU A 46 -5.82 8.89 4.77
N PHE A 47 -5.31 8.39 5.90
CA PHE A 47 -4.78 9.21 6.99
C PHE A 47 -3.63 10.10 6.50
N TRP A 48 -2.59 9.52 5.91
CA TRP A 48 -1.44 10.34 5.50
C TRP A 48 -1.78 11.29 4.35
N ASN A 49 -2.62 10.89 3.39
CA ASN A 49 -3.06 11.77 2.32
C ASN A 49 -3.86 12.97 2.86
N VAL A 50 -4.80 12.74 3.78
CA VAL A 50 -5.62 13.81 4.38
C VAL A 50 -4.76 14.75 5.22
N VAL A 51 -3.94 14.20 6.11
CA VAL A 51 -3.13 15.01 7.04
C VAL A 51 -2.06 15.80 6.29
N ALA A 52 -1.36 15.19 5.33
CA ALA A 52 -0.33 15.88 4.56
C ALA A 52 -0.92 17.01 3.70
N ARG A 53 -2.06 16.79 3.02
CA ARG A 53 -2.74 17.84 2.24
C ARG A 53 -3.27 18.97 3.13
N TRP A 54 -3.83 18.61 4.28
CA TRP A 54 -4.27 19.60 5.26
C TRP A 54 -3.11 20.46 5.75
N GLU A 55 -1.96 19.84 6.01
CA GLU A 55 -0.74 20.58 6.36
C GLU A 55 -0.28 21.47 5.21
N GLN A 56 -0.26 20.98 3.98
CA GLN A 56 0.21 21.78 2.85
C GLN A 56 -0.65 23.04 2.63
N ARG A 57 -1.96 22.95 2.87
CA ARG A 57 -2.88 24.09 2.76
C ARG A 57 -2.81 25.06 3.94
N THR A 58 -2.61 24.56 5.16
CA THR A 58 -2.81 25.37 6.37
C THR A 58 -1.52 25.71 7.12
N ARG A 59 -0.46 24.92 6.92
CA ARG A 59 0.83 24.97 7.60
C ARG A 59 0.70 24.96 9.13
N LYS A 60 -0.39 24.37 9.64
CA LYS A 60 -0.76 24.41 11.07
C LYS A 60 0.11 23.47 11.90
N LEU A 61 0.44 22.27 11.42
CA LEU A 61 1.35 21.37 12.12
C LEU A 61 2.73 22.00 12.22
N SER A 62 3.28 22.51 11.13
CA SER A 62 4.57 23.20 11.15
C SER A 62 4.59 24.37 12.14
N LYS A 63 3.47 25.11 12.29
CA LYS A 63 3.34 26.19 13.27
C LYS A 63 3.29 25.67 14.71
N VAL A 64 2.52 24.60 14.98
CA VAL A 64 2.43 23.99 16.31
C VAL A 64 3.79 23.46 16.77
N PHE A 65 4.49 22.74 15.90
CA PHE A 65 5.83 22.21 16.18
C PHE A 65 6.95 23.26 16.04
N ARG A 66 6.61 24.49 15.61
CA ARG A 66 7.56 25.58 15.29
C ARG A 66 8.66 25.21 14.27
N SER A 67 8.51 24.07 13.60
CA SER A 67 9.46 23.56 12.61
C SER A 67 8.77 22.59 11.65
N PRO A 68 8.90 22.78 10.32
CA PRO A 68 8.35 21.84 9.34
C PRO A 68 9.02 20.46 9.42
N TYR A 69 10.30 20.41 9.79
CA TYR A 69 11.03 19.14 9.97
C TYR A 69 10.48 18.35 11.16
N LEU A 70 10.31 18.98 12.32
CA LEU A 70 9.76 18.30 13.49
C LEU A 70 8.35 17.79 13.22
N ALA A 71 7.52 18.60 12.56
CA ALA A 71 6.17 18.20 12.17
C ALA A 71 6.16 17.01 11.20
N CYS A 72 7.06 17.02 10.20
CA CYS A 72 7.23 15.90 9.26
C CYS A 72 7.74 14.63 9.97
N TYR A 73 8.72 14.73 10.87
CA TYR A 73 9.20 13.60 11.67
C TYR A 73 8.09 13.02 12.57
N SER A 74 7.29 13.87 13.21
CA SER A 74 6.16 13.43 14.02
C SER A 74 5.08 12.74 13.17
N LEU A 75 4.77 13.25 11.97
CA LEU A 75 3.86 12.58 11.05
C LEU A 75 4.43 11.24 10.58
N GLY A 76 5.72 11.19 10.21
CA GLY A 76 6.39 9.96 9.80
C GLY A 76 6.39 8.90 10.89
N ALA A 77 6.62 9.28 12.15
CA ALA A 77 6.49 8.38 13.29
C ALA A 77 5.07 7.84 13.45
N ALA A 78 4.04 8.67 13.29
CA ALA A 78 2.65 8.23 13.31
C ALA A 78 2.33 7.25 12.15
N ILE A 79 2.81 7.54 10.94
CA ILE A 79 2.66 6.65 9.78
C ILE A 79 3.35 5.30 10.02
N LEU A 80 4.56 5.31 10.59
CA LEU A 80 5.28 4.08 10.95
C LEU A 80 4.49 3.23 11.94
N LEU A 81 3.96 3.83 13.02
CA LEU A 81 3.14 3.13 14.01
C LEU A 81 1.87 2.54 13.37
N LEU A 82 1.21 3.32 12.51
CA LEU A 82 0.06 2.86 11.74
C LEU A 82 0.41 1.71 10.79
N ASN A 83 1.59 1.74 10.16
CA ASN A 83 2.07 0.64 9.30
C ASN A 83 2.36 -0.64 10.09
N VAL A 84 2.90 -0.51 11.31
CA VAL A 84 3.07 -1.64 12.24
C VAL A 84 1.70 -2.21 12.63
N LEU A 85 0.75 -1.36 13.02
CA LEU A 85 -0.61 -1.79 13.36
C LEU A 85 -1.29 -2.52 12.20
N ARG A 86 -1.25 -1.95 10.99
CA ARG A 86 -1.78 -2.59 9.79
C ARG A 86 -1.15 -3.96 9.54
N SER A 87 0.17 -4.06 9.66
CA SER A 87 0.88 -5.32 9.42
C SER A 87 0.55 -6.38 10.48
N HIS A 88 0.33 -5.94 11.72
CA HIS A 88 -0.16 -6.79 12.78
C HIS A 88 -1.58 -7.29 12.49
N CYS A 89 -2.53 -6.41 12.17
CA CYS A 89 -3.91 -6.79 11.83
C CYS A 89 -3.96 -7.71 10.61
N PHE A 90 -3.20 -7.42 9.55
CA PHE A 90 -3.06 -8.30 8.39
C PHE A 90 -2.61 -9.70 8.81
N THR A 91 -1.57 -9.79 9.65
CA THR A 91 -1.05 -11.08 10.09
C THR A 91 -2.05 -11.82 10.96
N GLN A 92 -2.75 -11.14 11.87
CA GLN A 92 -3.79 -11.76 12.70
C GLN A 92 -4.97 -12.28 11.85
N ALA A 93 -5.44 -11.52 10.86
CA ALA A 93 -6.48 -11.97 9.93
C ALA A 93 -6.02 -13.19 9.11
N MET A 94 -4.76 -13.19 8.67
CA MET A 94 -4.18 -14.29 7.91
C MET A 94 -4.07 -15.58 8.73
N LEU A 95 -3.71 -15.48 10.02
CA LEU A 95 -3.51 -16.61 10.92
C LEU A 95 -4.80 -17.14 11.55
N SER A 96 -5.85 -16.32 11.64
CA SER A 96 -7.16 -16.71 12.20
C SER A 96 -8.03 -17.51 11.23
N GLN A 97 -7.67 -17.54 9.94
CA GLN A 97 -8.48 -18.15 8.90
C GLN A 97 -7.83 -19.41 8.29
N PRO A 98 -8.62 -20.31 7.66
CA PRO A 98 -8.12 -21.58 7.14
C PRO A 98 -7.01 -21.41 6.10
N LYS A 99 -6.05 -22.35 6.14
CA LYS A 99 -4.99 -22.47 5.12
C LYS A 99 -5.45 -23.32 3.95
N MET A 100 -4.84 -23.12 2.79
CA MET A 100 -5.07 -23.91 1.59
C MET A 100 -3.93 -24.90 1.39
N GLU A 101 -4.21 -26.19 1.57
CA GLU A 101 -3.22 -27.27 1.48
C GLU A 101 -2.45 -27.30 0.16
N SER A 102 -3.07 -26.93 -0.96
CA SER A 102 -2.39 -26.89 -2.27
C SER A 102 -1.26 -25.86 -2.32
N LEU A 103 -1.30 -24.83 -1.48
CA LEU A 103 -0.26 -23.81 -1.36
C LEU A 103 0.77 -24.16 -0.27
N ASP A 104 0.49 -25.18 0.55
CA ASP A 104 1.37 -25.64 1.63
C ASP A 104 2.42 -26.63 1.09
N ASN A 105 3.33 -26.12 0.27
CA ASN A 105 4.41 -26.92 -0.31
C ASN A 105 5.74 -26.16 -0.35
N PRO A 106 6.90 -26.87 -0.37
CA PRO A 106 8.21 -26.23 -0.32
C PRO A 106 8.50 -25.27 -1.48
N THR A 107 7.88 -25.51 -2.64
CA THR A 107 8.05 -24.62 -3.80
C THR A 107 7.33 -23.30 -3.58
N ALA A 108 6.07 -23.33 -3.13
CA ALA A 108 5.33 -22.13 -2.76
C ALA A 108 6.05 -21.33 -1.67
N TYR A 109 6.56 -21.99 -0.63
CA TYR A 109 7.34 -21.32 0.42
C TYR A 109 8.57 -20.58 -0.14
N ARG A 110 9.34 -21.23 -1.03
CA ARG A 110 10.50 -20.60 -1.69
C ARG A 110 10.11 -19.41 -2.57
N VAL A 111 8.98 -19.51 -3.29
CA VAL A 111 8.44 -18.38 -4.06
C VAL A 111 8.07 -17.22 -3.13
N GLY A 112 7.40 -17.50 -2.02
CA GLY A 112 7.07 -16.47 -1.03
C GLY A 112 8.30 -15.80 -0.41
N LEU A 113 9.35 -16.58 -0.11
CA LEU A 113 10.62 -16.06 0.38
C LEU A 113 11.33 -15.17 -0.66
N ALA A 114 11.32 -15.56 -1.92
CA ALA A 114 11.87 -14.75 -3.00
C ALA A 114 11.11 -13.42 -3.16
N LEU A 115 9.78 -13.45 -3.07
CA LEU A 115 8.94 -12.25 -3.13
C LEU A 115 9.21 -11.30 -1.95
N LEU A 116 9.37 -11.82 -0.73
CA LEU A 116 9.77 -11.02 0.43
C LEU A 116 11.15 -10.40 0.26
N GLY A 117 12.10 -11.15 -0.31
CA GLY A 117 13.43 -10.65 -0.61
C GLY A 117 13.38 -9.47 -1.58
N ILE A 118 12.72 -9.65 -2.72
CA ILE A 118 12.55 -8.62 -3.75
C ILE A 118 11.80 -7.40 -3.20
N GLY A 119 10.68 -7.63 -2.51
CA GLY A 119 9.86 -6.57 -1.96
C GLY A 119 10.61 -5.74 -0.91
N SER A 120 11.33 -6.41 -0.01
CA SER A 120 12.15 -5.75 1.00
C SER A 120 13.31 -4.98 0.39
N THR A 121 13.95 -5.52 -0.66
CA THR A 121 14.97 -4.78 -1.42
C THR A 121 14.38 -3.47 -1.95
N PHE A 122 13.25 -3.50 -2.64
CA PHE A 122 12.62 -2.29 -3.16
C PHE A 122 12.21 -1.29 -2.07
N VAL A 123 11.62 -1.76 -0.96
CA VAL A 123 11.23 -0.86 0.14
C VAL A 123 12.46 -0.19 0.76
N LEU A 124 13.48 -0.97 1.12
CA LEU A 124 14.68 -0.46 1.78
C LEU A 124 15.48 0.46 0.86
N SER A 125 15.71 0.06 -0.39
CA SER A 125 16.43 0.92 -1.34
C SER A 125 15.68 2.20 -1.65
N SER A 126 14.34 2.17 -1.74
CA SER A 126 13.53 3.38 -1.87
C SER A 126 13.70 4.31 -0.68
N PHE A 127 13.67 3.75 0.54
CA PHE A 127 13.85 4.51 1.77
C PHE A 127 15.23 5.16 1.85
N PHE A 128 16.30 4.43 1.51
CA PHE A 128 17.65 4.99 1.47
C PHE A 128 17.81 6.08 0.43
N ALA A 129 17.17 5.93 -0.73
CA ALA A 129 17.25 6.87 -1.83
C ALA A 129 16.47 8.18 -1.58
N LEU A 130 15.29 8.08 -0.95
CA LEU A 130 14.45 9.25 -0.60
C LEU A 130 14.81 9.87 0.75
N GLY A 131 15.40 9.09 1.65
CA GLY A 131 15.54 9.43 3.06
C GLY A 131 14.20 9.46 3.80
N PHE A 132 14.25 9.83 5.07
CA PHE A 132 13.06 9.86 5.94
C PHE A 132 12.02 10.88 5.44
N THR A 133 12.42 12.13 5.21
CA THR A 133 11.50 13.19 4.79
C THR A 133 10.92 12.94 3.41
N GLY A 134 11.72 12.44 2.46
CA GLY A 134 11.22 12.07 1.14
C GLY A 134 10.23 10.90 1.19
N THR A 135 10.41 9.96 2.12
CA THR A 135 9.47 8.84 2.32
C THR A 135 8.17 9.28 2.99
N PHE A 136 8.24 10.17 4.00
CA PHE A 136 7.09 10.55 4.83
C PHE A 136 6.53 11.93 4.46
N LEU A 137 6.35 12.17 3.15
CA LEU A 137 5.59 13.31 2.60
C LEU A 137 6.16 14.69 2.97
N GLY A 138 7.48 14.80 3.08
CA GLY A 138 8.17 16.04 3.43
C GLY A 138 7.91 17.19 2.45
N ASP A 139 7.59 16.89 1.20
CA ASP A 139 7.17 17.86 0.18
C ASP A 139 5.91 18.64 0.59
N TYR A 140 4.98 18.00 1.30
CA TYR A 140 3.78 18.65 1.87
C TYR A 140 4.12 19.59 3.04
N PHE A 141 5.28 19.39 3.67
CA PHE A 141 5.85 20.28 4.68
C PHE A 141 6.79 21.31 4.05
N GLY A 142 6.92 21.36 2.72
CA GLY A 142 7.81 22.27 1.99
C GLY A 142 9.28 21.87 2.05
N ILE A 143 9.59 20.64 2.49
CA ILE A 143 10.92 20.04 2.48
C ILE A 143 11.09 19.35 1.13
N LEU A 144 11.46 20.15 0.12
CA LEU A 144 11.47 19.70 -1.27
C LEU A 144 12.85 19.22 -1.69
N MET A 145 12.93 18.01 -2.25
CA MET A 145 14.14 17.54 -2.90
C MET A 145 14.50 18.45 -4.10
N GLU A 146 15.77 18.50 -4.46
CA GLU A 146 16.24 19.28 -5.62
C GLU A 146 15.72 18.70 -6.94
N ALA A 147 15.79 17.37 -7.07
CA ALA A 147 15.31 16.63 -8.22
C ALA A 147 14.59 15.35 -7.77
N ARG A 148 13.74 14.81 -8.66
CA ARG A 148 13.17 13.47 -8.50
C ARG A 148 14.31 12.45 -8.51
N VAL A 149 14.25 11.46 -7.62
CA VAL A 149 15.22 10.37 -7.63
C VAL A 149 14.99 9.49 -8.85
N THR A 150 16.04 9.27 -9.62
CA THR A 150 16.03 8.45 -10.85
C THR A 150 17.00 7.27 -10.77
N THR A 151 17.63 7.04 -9.63
CA THR A 151 18.49 5.87 -9.37
C THR A 151 17.66 4.70 -8.85
N PHE A 152 18.29 3.54 -8.70
CA PHE A 152 17.63 2.36 -8.15
C PHE A 152 16.96 2.65 -6.80
N PRO A 153 15.69 2.23 -6.58
CA PRO A 153 14.85 1.40 -7.47
C PRO A 153 13.95 2.17 -8.46
N PHE A 154 14.00 3.50 -8.44
CA PHE A 154 13.13 4.38 -9.24
C PHE A 154 13.44 4.39 -10.76
N ASN A 155 14.59 3.84 -11.18
CA ASN A 155 14.89 3.62 -12.61
C ASN A 155 14.22 2.38 -13.20
N ILE A 156 13.73 1.47 -12.37
CA ILE A 156 13.13 0.20 -12.81
C ILE A 156 11.60 0.27 -12.73
N LEU A 157 11.08 0.92 -11.70
CA LEU A 157 9.67 0.89 -11.33
C LEU A 157 9.25 2.23 -10.73
N ASP A 158 8.08 2.72 -11.14
CA ASP A 158 7.41 3.84 -10.47
C ASP A 158 6.82 3.39 -9.13
N ASN A 159 6.93 4.24 -8.11
CA ASN A 159 6.41 3.98 -6.77
C ASN A 159 6.91 2.64 -6.15
N PRO A 160 8.22 2.37 -6.17
CA PRO A 160 8.79 1.07 -5.80
C PRO A 160 8.51 0.65 -4.35
N MET A 161 8.28 1.59 -3.44
CA MET A 161 7.93 1.28 -2.06
C MET A 161 6.52 0.66 -1.93
N TYR A 162 5.55 1.14 -2.71
CA TYR A 162 4.18 0.61 -2.70
C TYR A 162 4.13 -0.81 -3.26
N TRP A 163 4.80 -1.04 -4.39
CA TRP A 163 4.90 -2.35 -5.01
C TRP A 163 5.77 -3.31 -4.20
N GLY A 164 6.87 -2.84 -3.62
CA GLY A 164 7.72 -3.64 -2.74
C GLY A 164 6.97 -4.09 -1.48
N SER A 165 6.18 -3.20 -0.86
CA SER A 165 5.33 -3.58 0.27
C SER A 165 4.23 -4.56 -0.14
N THR A 166 3.66 -4.44 -1.35
CA THR A 166 2.68 -5.39 -1.88
C THR A 166 3.30 -6.77 -2.09
N ALA A 167 4.50 -6.82 -2.68
CA ALA A 167 5.26 -8.05 -2.85
C ALA A 167 5.61 -8.71 -1.50
N ASN A 168 5.88 -7.91 -0.47
CA ASN A 168 6.11 -8.43 0.88
C ASN A 168 4.85 -9.10 1.46
N TYR A 169 3.68 -8.46 1.37
CA TYR A 169 2.42 -9.09 1.81
C TYR A 169 2.09 -10.34 1.01
N LEU A 170 2.31 -10.31 -0.31
CA LEU A 170 2.11 -11.47 -1.18
C LEU A 170 3.01 -12.64 -0.76
N GLY A 171 4.30 -12.37 -0.57
CA GLY A 171 5.28 -13.38 -0.17
C GLY A 171 4.94 -13.99 1.19
N TRP A 172 4.53 -13.15 2.14
CA TRP A 172 4.07 -13.59 3.46
C TRP A 172 2.82 -14.47 3.39
N ALA A 173 1.81 -14.07 2.61
CA ALA A 173 0.59 -14.84 2.41
C ALA A 173 0.85 -16.22 1.77
N ILE A 174 1.75 -16.28 0.79
CA ILE A 174 2.16 -17.53 0.14
C ILE A 174 2.90 -18.44 1.12
N MET A 175 3.86 -17.90 1.88
CA MET A 175 4.60 -18.67 2.89
C MET A 175 3.69 -19.28 3.95
N HIS A 176 2.58 -18.62 4.28
CA HIS A 176 1.61 -19.09 5.24
C HIS A 176 0.45 -19.89 4.61
N ALA A 177 0.51 -20.16 3.30
CA ALA A 177 -0.52 -20.86 2.55
C ALA A 177 -1.93 -20.29 2.78
N SER A 178 -2.06 -18.96 2.90
CA SER A 178 -3.28 -18.30 3.38
C SER A 178 -4.05 -17.59 2.24
N PRO A 179 -5.23 -18.11 1.84
CA PRO A 179 -6.11 -17.42 0.89
C PRO A 179 -6.55 -16.05 1.37
N THR A 180 -6.81 -15.91 2.67
CA THR A 180 -7.14 -14.62 3.31
C THR A 180 -6.01 -13.62 3.13
N GLY A 181 -4.75 -14.05 3.35
CA GLY A 181 -3.58 -13.21 3.09
C GLY A 181 -3.47 -12.79 1.62
N LEU A 182 -3.77 -13.70 0.67
CA LEU A 182 -3.78 -13.37 -0.76
C LEU A 182 -4.85 -12.33 -1.09
N LEU A 183 -6.06 -12.50 -0.57
CA LEU A 183 -7.16 -11.55 -0.75
C LEU A 183 -6.81 -10.18 -0.15
N LEU A 184 -6.32 -10.14 1.09
CA LEU A 184 -5.89 -8.90 1.73
C LEU A 184 -4.75 -8.23 0.97
N THR A 185 -3.86 -9.01 0.34
CA THR A 185 -2.80 -8.47 -0.53
C THR A 185 -3.38 -7.78 -1.76
N VAL A 186 -4.40 -8.35 -2.39
CA VAL A 186 -5.13 -7.70 -3.50
C VAL A 186 -5.76 -6.39 -3.02
N VAL A 187 -6.37 -6.38 -1.83
CA VAL A 187 -6.93 -5.15 -1.24
C VAL A 187 -5.83 -4.10 -1.02
N VAL A 188 -4.67 -4.48 -0.47
CA VAL A 188 -3.51 -3.58 -0.33
C VAL A 188 -3.10 -2.99 -1.67
N ALA A 189 -2.97 -3.82 -2.72
CA ALA A 189 -2.59 -3.37 -4.05
C ALA A 189 -3.58 -2.35 -4.63
N LEU A 190 -4.88 -2.62 -4.52
CA LEU A 190 -5.93 -1.71 -5.01
C LEU A 190 -5.91 -0.38 -4.26
N ILE A 191 -5.83 -0.42 -2.93
CA ILE A 191 -5.77 0.77 -2.09
C ILE A 191 -4.51 1.60 -2.40
N TYR A 192 -3.38 0.96 -2.65
CA TYR A 192 -2.15 1.63 -3.08
C TYR A 192 -2.25 2.26 -4.47
N MET A 193 -2.88 1.59 -5.44
CA MET A 193 -3.17 2.18 -6.76
C MET A 193 -4.04 3.43 -6.64
N VAL A 194 -5.04 3.41 -5.77
CA VAL A 194 -5.86 4.59 -5.49
C VAL A 194 -5.01 5.68 -4.85
N ALA A 195 -4.19 5.37 -3.85
CA ALA A 195 -3.31 6.34 -3.19
C ALA A 195 -2.35 7.01 -4.17
N ILE A 196 -1.70 6.24 -5.04
CA ILE A 196 -0.77 6.74 -6.06
C ILE A 196 -1.46 7.71 -7.03
N GLN A 197 -2.66 7.38 -7.53
CA GLN A 197 -3.43 8.26 -8.42
C GLN A 197 -3.74 9.62 -7.80
N TYR A 198 -3.87 9.69 -6.48
CA TYR A 198 -4.06 10.95 -5.77
C TYR A 198 -2.73 11.66 -5.48
N GLU A 199 -1.70 10.92 -5.07
CA GLU A 199 -0.42 11.46 -4.60
C GLU A 199 0.40 12.07 -5.75
N GLU A 200 0.60 11.34 -6.84
CA GLU A 200 1.43 11.76 -7.97
C GLU A 200 1.07 13.12 -8.58
N PRO A 201 -0.20 13.39 -8.96
CA PRO A 201 -0.55 14.69 -9.54
C PRO A 201 -0.36 15.83 -8.54
N PHE A 202 -0.54 15.58 -7.25
CA PHE A 202 -0.38 16.60 -6.22
C PHE A 202 1.09 16.93 -5.98
N THR A 203 1.94 15.91 -5.83
CA THR A 203 3.39 16.09 -5.71
C THR A 203 3.95 16.78 -6.96
N ALA A 204 3.51 16.40 -8.16
CA ALA A 204 3.91 17.08 -9.40
C ALA A 204 3.58 18.59 -9.38
N GLN A 205 2.39 18.97 -8.89
CA GLN A 205 2.00 20.37 -8.77
C GLN A 205 2.92 21.16 -7.81
N ILE A 206 3.28 20.57 -6.66
CA ILE A 206 4.19 21.20 -5.69
C ILE A 206 5.55 21.50 -6.35
N TYR A 207 6.11 20.53 -7.07
CA TYR A 207 7.41 20.70 -7.73
C TYR A 207 7.35 21.68 -8.91
N GLN A 208 6.24 21.72 -9.67
CA GLN A 208 6.03 22.74 -10.72
C GLN A 208 5.97 24.16 -10.15
N GLN A 209 5.28 24.35 -9.02
CA GLN A 209 5.21 25.65 -8.34
C GLN A 209 6.59 26.12 -7.87
N LYS A 210 7.42 25.22 -7.33
CA LYS A 210 8.83 25.49 -6.98
C LYS A 210 9.62 25.97 -8.20
N ALA A 211 9.56 25.23 -9.32
CA ALA A 211 10.28 25.57 -10.54
C ALA A 211 9.89 26.97 -11.09
N SER A 212 8.58 27.27 -11.10
CA SER A 212 8.08 28.58 -11.56
C SER A 212 8.51 29.75 -10.65
N SER A 213 8.55 29.53 -9.33
CA SER A 213 8.94 30.55 -8.36
C SER A 213 10.45 30.83 -8.41
N SER A 214 11.27 29.80 -8.66
CA SER A 214 12.71 29.94 -8.89
C SER A 214 13.00 30.77 -10.14
N ARG A 215 12.30 30.49 -11.24
CA ARG A 215 12.46 31.23 -12.51
C ARG A 215 12.07 32.71 -12.42
N LYS A 216 11.11 33.08 -11.55
CA LYS A 216 10.74 34.48 -11.31
C LYS A 216 11.73 35.26 -10.45
N ARG A 217 12.62 34.58 -9.72
CA ARG A 217 13.63 35.19 -8.83
C ARG A 217 15.01 35.30 -9.48
N SER A 218 15.21 34.66 -10.65
CA SER A 218 16.40 34.79 -11.49
C SER A 218 16.18 35.87 -12.55
#